data_AF-A0A0K8TWI7-F1
#
_entry.id   AF-A0A0K8TWI7-F1
#
_cell.length_a   1.000
_cell.length_b   1.000
_cell.length_c   1.000
_cell.angle_alpha   90.00
_cell.angle_beta   90.00
_cell.angle_gamma   90.00
#
_symmetry.space_group_name_H-M   'P 1'
#
loop_
_entity.id
_entity.type
_entity.pdbx_description
1 polymer ?
#
loop_
_entity_poly.entity_id
_entity_poly.type
_entity_poly.pdbx_seq_one_letter_code
_entity_poly.pdbx_strand_id
1 'polypeptide(L)'
;MTTADKHIQNLAKTLLVEEETRSYIEKDFEIIRAYVIDILLKDPIIGKMLINTKYPASNFNCSLVLDLSHLITLGAIKTKYPSFIRLVQRGRNRVDGTEKLPFFSNGENIAGGVITNIVKGLLKQGLDLSGYFVRGHLGDIYELDFNYENKTLKNQSVDGRDGEWQNNYIMLKACSQEITLNIRLRVLIKFCSNDSPNDLWPHPTHNLKMVWLAAADVRYMEYFSLCAPLSERELASSPNNLIALRLLQSLMVGCKIYAIKKNHLESITYELIYTKAPKITHKSKESVLDILIASLRRILYYLDKNRFPYYWDTKENLLFLTRNRDRLSYTHRCLRTLLTNVSSMRGNTVVTYEEVESFFGVETNAYVYNVDDFGVYRHFHNIA
;
A
#
# COMPACT_ATOMS: atom_id res chain seq x y z
N MET A 1 27.36 -2.11 18.41
CA MET A 1 26.08 -1.51 18.00
C MET A 1 26.06 -0.10 18.55
N THR A 2 25.83 0.92 17.73
CA THR A 2 25.88 2.33 18.16
C THR A 2 24.66 2.68 19.04
N THR A 3 24.72 3.79 19.77
CA THR A 3 23.59 4.31 20.56
C THR A 3 22.36 4.54 19.66
N ALA A 4 22.56 5.15 18.49
CA ALA A 4 21.51 5.34 17.49
C ALA A 4 20.93 4.01 16.94
N ASP A 5 21.77 3.00 16.66
CA ASP A 5 21.28 1.67 16.26
C ASP A 5 20.36 1.06 17.33
N LYS A 6 20.69 1.24 18.62
CA LYS A 6 19.85 0.77 19.74
C LYS A 6 18.52 1.52 19.82
N HIS A 7 18.53 2.85 19.72
CA HIS A 7 17.29 3.64 19.75
C HIS A 7 16.38 3.34 18.57
N ILE A 8 16.92 3.21 17.35
CA ILE A 8 16.14 2.83 16.17
C ILE A 8 15.58 1.41 16.29
N GLN A 9 16.33 0.47 16.87
CA GLN A 9 15.80 -0.86 17.16
C GLN A 9 14.66 -0.82 18.18
N ASN A 10 14.75 0.04 19.20
CA ASN A 10 13.67 0.22 20.17
C ASN A 10 12.43 0.82 19.49
N LEU A 11 12.59 1.88 18.71
CA LEU A 11 11.50 2.47 17.93
C LEU A 11 10.85 1.44 16.99
N ALA A 12 11.66 0.65 16.28
CA ALA A 12 11.20 -0.43 15.43
C ALA A 12 10.37 -1.47 16.21
N LYS A 13 10.82 -1.86 17.41
CA LYS A 13 10.06 -2.75 18.30
C LYS A 13 8.76 -2.12 18.77
N THR A 14 8.73 -0.82 19.07
CA THR A 14 7.51 -0.11 19.47
C THR A 14 6.47 -0.09 18.35
N LEU A 15 6.92 0.00 17.09
CA LEU A 15 6.06 -0.05 15.90
C LEU A 15 5.51 -1.45 15.61
N LEU A 16 6.27 -2.50 15.95
CA LEU A 16 5.80 -3.86 15.93
C LEU A 16 4.80 -4.08 17.06
N VAL A 17 3.71 -4.76 16.75
CA VAL A 17 2.75 -5.20 17.76
C VAL A 17 3.29 -6.50 18.36
N GLU A 18 3.25 -6.59 19.69
CA GLU A 18 3.58 -7.80 20.43
C GLU A 18 2.76 -8.99 19.93
N GLU A 19 3.34 -10.19 19.94
CA GLU A 19 2.75 -11.37 19.27
C GLU A 19 1.32 -11.68 19.74
N GLU A 20 1.09 -11.61 21.05
CA GLU A 20 -0.20 -11.90 21.66
C GLU A 20 -1.26 -10.87 21.23
N THR A 21 -0.93 -9.57 21.39
CA THR A 21 -1.79 -8.45 20.97
C THR A 21 -2.02 -8.46 19.46
N ARG A 22 -1.01 -8.80 18.67
CA ARG A 22 -1.11 -8.93 17.22
C ARG A 22 -2.08 -10.05 16.86
N SER A 23 -1.93 -11.23 17.47
CA SER A 23 -2.82 -12.36 17.23
C SER A 23 -4.28 -12.03 17.59
N TYR A 24 -4.49 -11.27 18.66
CA TYR A 24 -5.80 -10.77 19.05
C TYR A 24 -6.40 -9.84 17.97
N ILE A 25 -5.68 -8.78 17.60
CA ILE A 25 -6.13 -7.80 16.61
C ILE A 25 -6.35 -8.46 15.24
N GLU A 26 -5.51 -9.42 14.84
CA GLU A 26 -5.69 -10.16 13.59
C GLU A 26 -7.01 -10.94 13.59
N LYS A 27 -7.40 -11.57 14.70
CA LYS A 27 -8.69 -12.26 14.82
C LYS A 27 -9.88 -11.30 14.78
N ASP A 28 -9.78 -10.15 15.45
CA ASP A 28 -10.82 -9.11 15.39
C ASP A 28 -10.97 -8.57 13.98
N PHE A 29 -9.85 -8.30 13.31
CA PHE A 29 -9.83 -7.88 11.92
C PHE A 29 -10.51 -8.91 11.01
N GLU A 30 -10.23 -10.20 11.16
CA GLU A 30 -10.90 -11.23 10.34
C GLU A 30 -12.41 -11.26 10.53
N ILE A 31 -12.91 -10.99 11.75
CA ILE A 31 -14.36 -10.88 12.02
C ILE A 31 -14.92 -9.62 11.35
N ILE A 32 -14.28 -8.47 11.52
CA ILE A 32 -14.67 -7.20 10.87
C ILE A 32 -14.67 -7.37 9.35
N ARG A 33 -13.64 -8.01 8.80
CA ARG A 33 -13.51 -8.28 7.36
C ARG A 33 -14.62 -9.21 6.87
N ALA A 34 -14.97 -10.25 7.63
CA ALA A 34 -16.08 -11.13 7.29
C ALA A 34 -17.40 -10.37 7.23
N TYR A 35 -17.65 -9.43 8.15
CA TYR A 35 -18.82 -8.57 8.14
C TYR A 35 -18.85 -7.64 6.92
N VAL A 36 -17.73 -6.98 6.61
CA VAL A 36 -17.56 -6.15 5.39
C VAL A 36 -17.83 -6.97 4.12
N ILE A 37 -17.36 -8.21 4.07
CA ILE A 37 -17.59 -9.13 2.94
C ILE A 37 -19.07 -9.53 2.87
N ASP A 38 -19.72 -9.84 3.99
CA ASP A 38 -21.16 -10.18 4.02
C ASP A 38 -22.03 -9.05 3.46
N ILE A 39 -21.70 -7.80 3.81
CA ILE A 39 -22.34 -6.63 3.21
C ILE A 39 -22.21 -6.64 1.68
N LEU A 40 -21.01 -6.85 1.15
CA LEU A 40 -20.77 -6.85 -0.30
C LEU A 40 -21.41 -8.04 -1.01
N LEU A 41 -21.48 -9.21 -0.36
CA LEU A 41 -22.10 -10.42 -0.93
C LEU A 41 -23.60 -10.27 -1.17
N LYS A 42 -24.26 -9.35 -0.45
CA LYS A 42 -25.69 -9.04 -0.65
C LYS A 42 -25.96 -8.25 -1.95
N ASP A 43 -24.95 -7.60 -2.53
CA ASP A 43 -25.12 -6.88 -3.78
C ASP A 43 -25.20 -7.87 -4.98
N PRO A 44 -26.21 -7.75 -5.86
CA PRO A 44 -26.43 -8.71 -6.94
C PRO A 44 -25.36 -8.70 -8.04
N ILE A 45 -24.50 -7.68 -8.08
CA ILE A 45 -23.46 -7.48 -9.11
C ILE A 45 -22.08 -7.71 -8.48
N ILE A 46 -21.69 -6.87 -7.53
CA ILE A 46 -20.39 -6.95 -6.82
C ILE A 46 -20.28 -8.23 -6.02
N GLY A 47 -21.35 -8.66 -5.35
CA GLY A 47 -21.35 -9.90 -4.56
C GLY A 47 -21.03 -11.14 -5.40
N LYS A 48 -21.49 -11.19 -6.66
CA LYS A 48 -21.18 -12.28 -7.60
C LYS A 48 -19.74 -12.24 -8.14
N MET A 49 -19.13 -11.06 -8.18
CA MET A 49 -17.73 -10.91 -8.60
C MET A 49 -16.77 -11.20 -7.44
N LEU A 50 -17.20 -11.01 -6.19
CA LEU A 50 -16.32 -11.13 -5.05
C LEU A 50 -15.81 -12.56 -4.89
N ILE A 51 -14.50 -12.73 -4.96
CA ILE A 51 -13.85 -14.02 -4.74
C ILE A 51 -13.06 -13.98 -3.44
N ASN A 52 -13.25 -15.02 -2.63
CA ASN A 52 -12.41 -15.21 -1.46
C ASN A 52 -11.11 -15.89 -1.89
N THR A 53 -10.09 -15.09 -2.15
CA THR A 53 -8.76 -15.61 -2.44
C THR A 53 -8.09 -16.06 -1.14
N LYS A 54 -8.29 -17.34 -0.80
CA LYS A 54 -7.45 -18.03 0.19
C LYS A 54 -6.09 -18.30 -0.44
N TYR A 55 -5.20 -17.31 -0.45
CA TYR A 55 -3.82 -17.55 -0.82
C TYR A 55 -3.15 -18.37 0.31
N PRO A 56 -2.64 -19.58 0.05
CA PRO A 56 -2.26 -20.56 1.08
C PRO A 56 -1.07 -20.17 1.98
N ALA A 57 -0.46 -18.99 1.80
CA ALA A 57 0.75 -18.58 2.52
C ALA A 57 0.56 -17.25 3.26
N SER A 58 0.15 -17.32 4.52
CA SER A 58 -0.30 -16.26 5.45
C SER A 58 -1.77 -15.82 5.24
N ASN A 59 -2.57 -15.96 6.30
CA ASN A 59 -4.01 -15.73 6.29
C ASN A 59 -4.40 -14.25 6.21
N PHE A 60 -3.45 -13.33 6.40
CA PHE A 60 -3.74 -11.90 6.46
C PHE A 60 -3.92 -11.30 5.06
N ASN A 61 -5.10 -10.75 4.78
CA ASN A 61 -5.43 -10.15 3.49
C ASN A 61 -6.41 -8.98 3.65
N CYS A 62 -5.95 -7.75 3.40
CA CYS A 62 -6.81 -6.57 3.42
C CYS A 62 -7.45 -6.26 2.06
N SER A 63 -7.11 -7.02 1.02
CA SER A 63 -7.63 -6.80 -0.32
C SER A 63 -9.00 -7.45 -0.54
N LEU A 64 -9.86 -6.74 -1.29
CA LEU A 64 -11.14 -7.20 -1.84
C LEU A 64 -10.90 -7.54 -3.31
N VAL A 65 -10.99 -8.84 -3.67
CA VAL A 65 -10.68 -9.29 -5.04
C VAL A 65 -11.98 -9.57 -5.79
N LEU A 66 -12.12 -8.93 -6.95
CA LEU A 66 -13.26 -9.09 -7.85
C LEU A 66 -12.83 -9.86 -9.10
N ASP A 67 -13.57 -10.92 -9.43
CA ASP A 67 -13.44 -11.71 -10.64
C ASP A 67 -14.61 -11.40 -11.58
N LEU A 68 -14.31 -10.65 -12.64
CA LEU A 68 -15.30 -10.25 -13.64
C LEU A 68 -15.52 -11.34 -14.71
N SER A 69 -14.76 -12.45 -14.68
CA SER A 69 -14.78 -13.48 -15.73
C SER A 69 -16.14 -14.16 -15.92
N HIS A 70 -16.99 -14.15 -14.88
CA HIS A 70 -18.35 -14.67 -14.97
C HIS A 70 -19.30 -13.77 -15.78
N LEU A 71 -18.95 -12.50 -15.98
CA LEU A 71 -19.79 -11.52 -16.68
C LEU A 71 -19.26 -11.20 -18.07
N ILE A 72 -17.93 -11.12 -18.20
CA ILE A 72 -17.23 -10.72 -19.42
C ILE A 72 -15.88 -11.41 -19.50
N THR A 73 -15.41 -11.67 -20.71
CA THR A 73 -13.99 -11.95 -20.92
C THR A 73 -13.22 -10.63 -20.88
N LEU A 74 -12.29 -10.52 -19.94
CA LEU A 74 -11.40 -9.36 -19.84
C LEU A 74 -10.17 -9.52 -20.74
N GLY A 75 -9.74 -8.41 -21.33
CA GLY A 75 -8.43 -8.23 -21.90
C GLY A 75 -7.68 -7.12 -21.18
N ALA A 76 -6.36 -7.26 -21.08
CA ALA A 76 -5.48 -6.17 -20.68
C ALA A 76 -4.87 -5.51 -21.91
N ILE A 77 -4.92 -4.18 -21.98
CA ILE A 77 -4.20 -3.36 -22.95
C ILE A 77 -3.05 -2.66 -22.21
N LYS A 78 -1.84 -2.86 -22.72
CA LYS A 78 -0.66 -2.12 -22.28
C LYS A 78 -0.84 -0.64 -22.57
N THR A 79 -0.45 0.19 -21.62
CA THR A 79 -0.45 1.63 -21.83
C THR A 79 0.95 2.13 -22.12
N LYS A 80 1.09 3.42 -22.42
CA LYS A 80 2.40 4.07 -22.50
C LYS A 80 3.15 4.09 -21.16
N TYR A 81 2.48 3.74 -20.06
CA TYR A 81 3.04 3.56 -18.72
C TYR A 81 2.94 2.08 -18.35
N PRO A 82 4.03 1.30 -18.45
CA PRO A 82 3.96 -0.16 -18.28
C PRO A 82 3.41 -0.65 -16.92
N SER A 83 3.56 0.15 -15.86
CA SER A 83 2.98 -0.07 -14.53
C SER A 83 1.45 0.01 -14.50
N PHE A 84 0.87 0.58 -15.56
CA PHE A 84 -0.56 0.72 -15.73
C PHE A 84 -1.05 -0.07 -16.94
N ILE A 85 -2.15 -0.76 -16.72
CA ILE A 85 -2.93 -1.39 -17.79
C ILE A 85 -4.29 -0.73 -17.88
N ARG A 86 -4.90 -0.82 -19.07
CA ARG A 86 -6.35 -0.63 -19.22
C ARG A 86 -6.98 -2.00 -19.34
N LEU A 87 -8.07 -2.20 -18.62
CA LEU A 87 -8.88 -3.40 -18.76
C LEU A 87 -9.99 -3.10 -19.76
N VAL A 88 -10.18 -4.01 -20.70
CA VAL A 88 -11.20 -3.91 -21.74
C VAL A 88 -12.01 -5.19 -21.81
N GLN A 89 -13.23 -5.07 -22.27
CA GLN A 89 -14.02 -6.22 -22.67
C GLN A 89 -13.44 -6.83 -23.95
N ARG A 90 -13.26 -8.16 -23.98
CA ARG A 90 -12.87 -8.93 -25.17
C ARG A 90 -13.93 -9.98 -25.51
N GLY A 91 -14.05 -10.33 -26.79
CA GLY A 91 -14.80 -11.50 -27.25
C GLY A 91 -16.33 -11.32 -27.32
N ARG A 92 -17.00 -12.36 -27.87
CA ARG A 92 -18.46 -12.41 -28.09
C ARG A 92 -19.25 -12.94 -26.90
N ASN A 93 -18.59 -13.43 -25.84
CA ASN A 93 -19.22 -14.00 -24.65
C ASN A 93 -19.66 -12.89 -23.67
N ARG A 94 -20.48 -11.98 -24.20
CA ARG A 94 -21.07 -10.88 -23.44
C ARG A 94 -22.40 -11.38 -22.87
N VAL A 95 -22.59 -11.22 -21.56
CA VAL A 95 -23.94 -11.25 -21.01
C VAL A 95 -24.61 -9.93 -21.40
N ASP A 96 -25.76 -10.00 -22.09
CA ASP A 96 -26.50 -8.82 -22.56
C ASP A 96 -26.76 -7.84 -21.41
N GLY A 97 -26.56 -6.54 -21.67
CA GLY A 97 -26.74 -5.48 -20.67
C GLY A 97 -25.52 -5.19 -19.81
N THR A 98 -24.42 -5.94 -19.92
CA THR A 98 -23.18 -5.64 -19.18
C THR A 98 -22.56 -4.28 -19.53
N GLU A 99 -22.73 -3.77 -20.76
CA GLU A 99 -22.39 -2.39 -21.17
C GLU A 99 -23.05 -1.33 -20.31
N LYS A 100 -24.21 -1.65 -19.72
CA LYS A 100 -24.99 -0.73 -18.91
C LYS A 100 -24.51 -0.70 -17.46
N LEU A 101 -23.56 -1.57 -17.09
CA LEU A 101 -22.97 -1.53 -15.76
C LEU A 101 -22.17 -0.24 -15.58
N PRO A 102 -22.29 0.42 -14.42
CA PRO A 102 -21.79 1.78 -14.21
C PRO A 102 -20.27 1.91 -14.30
N PHE A 103 -19.53 0.79 -14.25
CA PHE A 103 -18.08 0.77 -14.36
C PHE A 103 -17.57 0.47 -15.78
N PHE A 104 -18.41 0.50 -16.81
CA PHE A 104 -17.94 0.55 -18.20
C PHE A 104 -17.86 1.99 -18.69
N SER A 105 -16.68 2.41 -19.14
CA SER A 105 -16.51 3.67 -19.86
C SER A 105 -16.54 3.44 -21.37
N ASN A 106 -17.38 4.22 -22.04
CA ASN A 106 -17.63 4.14 -23.48
C ASN A 106 -18.04 2.72 -23.97
N GLY A 107 -18.61 1.90 -23.08
CA GLY A 107 -19.11 0.56 -23.40
C GLY A 107 -18.07 -0.55 -23.60
N GLU A 108 -16.77 -0.23 -23.51
CA GLU A 108 -15.68 -1.18 -23.80
C GLU A 108 -14.59 -1.23 -22.72
N ASN A 109 -14.24 -0.10 -22.09
CA ASN A 109 -13.18 -0.04 -21.09
C ASN A 109 -13.77 -0.19 -19.69
N ILE A 110 -13.02 -0.81 -18.80
CA ILE A 110 -13.40 -0.91 -17.38
C ILE A 110 -12.86 0.31 -16.66
N ALA A 111 -13.76 0.99 -15.95
CA ALA A 111 -13.45 2.15 -15.15
C ALA A 111 -13.12 1.75 -13.70
N GLY A 112 -11.86 1.40 -13.44
CA GLY A 112 -11.39 0.94 -12.12
C GLY A 112 -11.73 1.90 -10.98
N GLY A 113 -11.54 3.21 -11.17
CA GLY A 113 -11.88 4.18 -10.14
C GLY A 113 -13.37 4.22 -9.78
N VAL A 114 -14.24 3.93 -10.75
CA VAL A 114 -15.68 3.81 -10.51
C VAL A 114 -16.00 2.57 -9.70
N ILE A 115 -15.35 1.42 -9.98
CA ILE A 115 -15.54 0.18 -9.20
C ILE A 115 -15.24 0.42 -7.72
N THR A 116 -14.10 1.02 -7.40
CA THR A 116 -13.72 1.28 -6.00
C THR A 116 -14.72 2.19 -5.28
N ASN A 117 -15.25 3.20 -5.98
CA ASN A 117 -16.30 4.07 -5.44
C ASN A 117 -17.64 3.33 -5.26
N ILE A 118 -18.01 2.42 -6.18
CA ILE A 118 -19.19 1.56 -6.02
C ILE A 118 -19.02 0.68 -4.78
N VAL A 119 -17.89 -0.02 -4.63
CA VAL A 119 -17.62 -0.86 -3.46
C VAL A 119 -17.71 -0.04 -2.18
N LYS A 120 -17.10 1.15 -2.14
CA LYS A 120 -17.20 2.07 -1.00
C LYS A 120 -18.66 2.47 -0.70
N GLY A 121 -19.42 2.81 -1.74
CA GLY A 121 -20.83 3.18 -1.61
C GLY A 121 -21.70 2.04 -1.09
N LEU A 122 -21.49 0.83 -1.58
CA LEU A 122 -22.19 -0.38 -1.12
C LEU A 122 -21.88 -0.71 0.33
N LEU A 123 -20.62 -0.58 0.75
CA LEU A 123 -20.27 -0.77 2.15
C LEU A 123 -20.96 0.25 3.04
N LYS A 124 -20.98 1.53 2.65
CA LYS A 124 -21.70 2.57 3.39
C LYS A 124 -23.19 2.26 3.51
N GLN A 125 -23.86 1.97 2.40
CA GLN A 125 -25.27 1.59 2.41
C GLN A 125 -25.53 0.34 3.26
N GLY A 126 -24.64 -0.64 3.18
CA GLY A 126 -24.75 -1.86 3.97
C GLY A 126 -24.59 -1.65 5.47
N LEU A 127 -23.70 -0.74 5.90
CA LEU A 127 -23.61 -0.32 7.30
C LEU A 127 -24.86 0.44 7.74
N ASP A 128 -25.38 1.34 6.90
CA ASP A 128 -26.63 2.08 7.18
C ASP A 128 -27.83 1.13 7.37
N LEU A 129 -27.85 -0.02 6.66
CA LEU A 129 -28.93 -1.01 6.71
C LEU A 129 -28.73 -2.13 7.74
N SER A 130 -27.50 -2.62 7.90
CA SER A 130 -27.17 -3.80 8.73
C SER A 130 -26.63 -3.42 10.12
N GLY A 131 -26.29 -2.15 10.33
CA GLY A 131 -25.69 -1.62 11.55
C GLY A 131 -24.18 -1.40 11.45
N TYR A 132 -23.67 -0.58 12.36
CA TYR A 132 -22.25 -0.19 12.42
C TYR A 132 -21.46 -1.00 13.44
N PHE A 133 -22.08 -1.93 14.17
CA PHE A 133 -21.45 -2.60 15.30
C PHE A 133 -21.05 -4.04 14.95
N VAL A 134 -19.80 -4.40 15.25
CA VAL A 134 -19.27 -5.76 15.09
C VAL A 134 -18.68 -6.22 16.42
N ARG A 135 -19.07 -7.41 16.86
CA ARG A 135 -18.49 -8.05 18.05
C ARG A 135 -17.19 -8.76 17.68
N GLY A 136 -16.07 -8.32 18.24
CA GLY A 136 -14.76 -8.92 18.10
C GLY A 136 -14.62 -10.27 18.81
N HIS A 137 -13.44 -10.87 18.70
CA HIS A 137 -13.09 -12.22 19.12
C HIS A 137 -13.28 -12.45 20.62
N LEU A 138 -12.86 -11.50 21.46
CA LEU A 138 -13.01 -11.58 22.92
C LEU A 138 -14.26 -10.85 23.44
N GLY A 139 -15.12 -10.36 22.54
CA GLY A 139 -16.39 -9.73 22.86
C GLY A 139 -16.38 -8.21 22.87
N ASP A 140 -15.26 -7.57 22.57
CA ASP A 140 -15.21 -6.13 22.30
C ASP A 140 -16.21 -5.74 21.21
N ILE A 141 -16.87 -4.60 21.38
CA ILE A 141 -17.79 -4.07 20.38
C ILE A 141 -17.07 -2.98 19.61
N TYR A 142 -16.85 -3.23 18.33
CA TYR A 142 -16.29 -2.26 17.40
C TYR A 142 -17.41 -1.49 16.71
N GLU A 143 -17.38 -0.17 16.80
CA GLU A 143 -18.12 0.73 15.93
C GLU A 143 -17.32 0.99 14.65
N LEU A 144 -17.96 0.73 13.50
CA LEU A 144 -17.39 0.87 12.18
C LEU A 144 -17.79 2.21 11.56
N ASP A 145 -16.81 2.94 11.07
CA ASP A 145 -17.04 4.19 10.33
C ASP A 145 -16.04 4.31 9.17
N PHE A 146 -16.38 5.08 8.15
CA PHE A 146 -15.43 5.44 7.10
C PHE A 146 -14.62 6.64 7.54
N ASN A 147 -13.30 6.48 7.60
CA ASN A 147 -12.43 7.62 7.77
C ASN A 147 -12.38 8.41 6.46
N TYR A 148 -13.11 9.52 6.41
CA TYR A 148 -12.90 10.54 5.40
C TYR A 148 -11.65 11.31 5.82
N GLU A 149 -10.46 10.83 5.44
CA GLU A 149 -9.27 11.67 5.53
C GLU A 149 -9.61 12.97 4.79
N ASN A 150 -9.81 14.04 5.57
CA ASN A 150 -10.38 15.29 5.11
C ASN A 150 -9.55 15.86 3.96
N LYS A 151 -10.02 15.67 2.73
CA LYS A 151 -9.89 16.69 1.70
C LYS A 151 -11.26 17.27 1.45
N THR A 152 -11.51 18.38 2.14
CA THR A 152 -12.42 19.42 1.68
C THR A 152 -12.18 19.67 0.19
N LEU A 153 -13.11 19.20 -0.65
CA LEU A 153 -13.27 19.55 -2.06
C LEU A 153 -13.44 21.06 -2.31
N LYS A 154 -13.49 21.89 -1.24
CA LYS A 154 -13.73 23.33 -1.30
C LYS A 154 -12.48 24.20 -1.49
N ASN A 155 -11.28 23.67 -1.30
CA ASN A 155 -10.05 24.41 -1.61
C ASN A 155 -9.32 23.74 -2.80
N GLN A 156 -9.88 23.93 -3.99
CA GLN A 156 -9.10 23.87 -5.22
C GLN A 156 -8.15 25.09 -5.24
N SER A 157 -7.09 25.06 -4.43
CA SER A 157 -5.84 25.65 -4.90
C SER A 157 -5.31 24.73 -6.01
N VAL A 158 -4.67 25.33 -7.00
CA VAL A 158 -4.18 24.70 -8.25
C VAL A 158 -3.12 23.57 -8.02
N ASP A 159 -2.93 23.15 -6.78
CA ASP A 159 -2.02 22.10 -6.31
C ASP A 159 -2.70 20.77 -5.92
N GLY A 160 -3.95 20.55 -6.35
CA GLY A 160 -4.69 19.28 -6.20
C GLY A 160 -4.06 18.04 -6.87
N ARG A 161 -2.85 18.13 -7.41
CA ARG A 161 -2.13 17.01 -8.04
C ARG A 161 -1.14 16.29 -7.14
N ASP A 162 -0.86 16.79 -5.94
CA ASP A 162 0.41 16.43 -5.29
C ASP A 162 0.35 15.87 -3.86
N GLY A 163 -0.83 15.72 -3.28
CA GLY A 163 -1.02 15.09 -1.96
C GLY A 163 -1.76 13.75 -1.94
N GLU A 164 -1.97 13.08 -3.08
CA GLU A 164 -2.97 12.00 -3.19
C GLU A 164 -2.35 10.64 -3.48
N TRP A 165 -1.81 9.99 -2.45
CA TRP A 165 -1.33 8.60 -2.55
C TRP A 165 -1.86 7.69 -1.42
N GLN A 166 -2.83 8.17 -0.62
CA GLN A 166 -3.59 7.37 0.36
C GLN A 166 -4.96 6.90 -0.17
N ASN A 167 -5.45 7.43 -1.30
CA ASN A 167 -6.82 7.19 -1.78
C ASN A 167 -7.06 5.89 -2.57
N ASN A 168 -6.06 5.01 -2.73
CA ASN A 168 -6.28 3.70 -3.38
C ASN A 168 -6.96 2.68 -2.46
N TYR A 169 -7.13 3.06 -1.20
CA TYR A 169 -7.73 2.24 -0.18
C TYR A 169 -9.08 2.83 0.21
N ILE A 170 -10.02 1.94 0.46
CA ILE A 170 -11.21 2.27 1.24
C ILE A 170 -10.76 2.23 2.71
N MET A 171 -10.75 3.41 3.34
CA MET A 171 -10.33 3.60 4.73
C MET A 171 -11.51 3.32 5.67
N LEU A 172 -11.49 2.15 6.32
CA LEU A 172 -12.46 1.76 7.33
C LEU A 172 -11.83 1.93 8.72
N LYS A 173 -12.52 2.59 9.63
CA LYS A 173 -12.13 2.73 11.02
C LYS A 173 -13.01 1.82 11.85
N ALA A 174 -12.41 1.02 12.73
CA ALA A 174 -13.13 0.21 13.72
C ALA A 174 -12.68 0.65 15.11
N CYS A 175 -13.59 1.17 15.94
CA CYS A 175 -13.28 1.68 17.27
C CYS A 175 -14.00 0.87 18.34
N SER A 176 -13.26 0.32 19.30
CA SER A 176 -13.78 -0.12 20.59
C SER A 176 -13.45 0.92 21.66
N GLN A 177 -13.79 0.65 22.92
CA GLN A 177 -13.45 1.53 24.04
C GLN A 177 -11.94 1.71 24.23
N GLU A 178 -11.16 0.67 23.94
CA GLU A 178 -9.72 0.64 24.20
C GLU A 178 -8.88 0.67 22.93
N ILE A 179 -9.42 0.24 21.78
CA ILE A 179 -8.64 0.01 20.57
C ILE A 179 -9.28 0.68 19.37
N THR A 180 -8.47 1.36 18.56
CA THR A 180 -8.85 1.83 17.22
C THR A 180 -8.05 1.09 16.16
N LEU A 181 -8.73 0.53 15.16
CA LEU A 181 -8.13 -0.07 13.98
C LEU A 181 -8.42 0.80 12.75
N ASN A 182 -7.37 1.30 12.10
CA ASN A 182 -7.43 1.98 10.80
C ASN A 182 -7.14 0.96 9.69
N ILE A 183 -8.20 0.42 9.11
CA ILE A 183 -8.17 -0.66 8.11
C ILE A 183 -8.12 -0.07 6.70
N ARG A 184 -7.14 -0.51 5.91
CA ARG A 184 -6.94 -0.08 4.52
C ARG A 184 -7.35 -1.18 3.55
N LEU A 185 -8.57 -1.10 3.03
CA LEU A 185 -9.09 -2.09 2.09
C LEU A 185 -8.71 -1.75 0.65
N ARG A 186 -8.03 -2.64 -0.05
CA ARG A 186 -7.62 -2.45 -1.47
C ARG A 186 -8.54 -3.21 -2.41
N VAL A 187 -9.13 -2.56 -3.42
CA VAL A 187 -9.94 -3.24 -4.44
C VAL A 187 -9.04 -3.72 -5.58
N LEU A 188 -9.05 -5.03 -5.83
CA LEU A 188 -8.24 -5.69 -6.86
C LEU A 188 -9.14 -6.40 -7.87
N ILE A 189 -8.80 -6.29 -9.14
CA ILE A 189 -9.48 -7.00 -10.24
C ILE A 189 -8.61 -8.16 -10.69
N LYS A 190 -9.21 -9.35 -10.79
CA LYS A 190 -8.62 -10.49 -11.48
C LYS A 190 -8.91 -10.35 -12.97
N PHE A 191 -7.86 -10.34 -13.79
CA PHE A 191 -7.99 -10.02 -15.22
C PHE A 191 -7.22 -10.97 -16.16
N CYS A 192 -6.58 -12.03 -15.64
CA CYS A 192 -5.76 -12.93 -16.46
C CYS A 192 -6.41 -14.30 -16.69
N SER A 193 -6.65 -14.61 -17.96
CA SER A 193 -6.36 -15.91 -18.57
C SER A 193 -5.02 -15.80 -19.33
N ASN A 194 -3.96 -16.45 -18.85
CA ASN A 194 -2.66 -16.74 -19.52
C ASN A 194 -1.83 -15.62 -20.19
N ASP A 195 -2.34 -14.41 -20.41
CA ASP A 195 -1.55 -13.27 -20.86
C ASP A 195 -0.80 -12.70 -19.65
N SER A 196 0.33 -13.33 -19.29
CA SER A 196 1.35 -12.61 -18.54
C SER A 196 1.67 -11.36 -19.37
N PRO A 197 1.77 -10.16 -18.78
CA PRO A 197 2.32 -9.04 -19.50
C PRO A 197 3.81 -9.40 -19.71
N ASN A 198 4.11 -10.11 -20.81
CA ASN A 198 5.37 -10.83 -21.08
C ASN A 198 6.64 -9.94 -21.06
N ASP A 199 6.47 -8.63 -20.81
CA ASP A 199 7.52 -7.62 -20.74
C ASP A 199 7.73 -7.02 -19.34
N LEU A 200 6.99 -7.46 -18.31
CA LEU A 200 7.23 -7.03 -16.93
C LEU A 200 8.30 -7.92 -16.32
N TRP A 201 9.51 -7.38 -16.23
CA TRP A 201 10.65 -8.07 -15.65
C TRP A 201 11.01 -7.40 -14.34
N PRO A 202 10.62 -7.97 -13.18
CA PRO A 202 11.05 -7.43 -11.92
C PRO A 202 12.58 -7.41 -11.87
N HIS A 203 13.16 -6.32 -11.37
CA HIS A 203 14.60 -6.24 -11.20
C HIS A 203 14.98 -5.79 -9.79
N PRO A 204 15.76 -6.60 -9.06
CA PRO A 204 16.30 -7.91 -9.46
C PRO A 204 15.20 -8.97 -9.63
N THR A 205 15.46 -9.95 -10.50
CA THR A 205 14.56 -11.06 -10.73
C THR A 205 14.51 -11.98 -9.51
N HIS A 206 13.36 -12.63 -9.31
CA HIS A 206 13.15 -13.58 -8.22
C HIS A 206 12.27 -14.75 -8.70
N ASN A 207 12.28 -15.86 -7.96
CA ASN A 207 11.64 -17.12 -8.37
C ASN A 207 10.17 -17.25 -7.91
N LEU A 208 9.55 -16.17 -7.43
CA LEU A 208 8.19 -16.26 -6.90
C LEU A 208 7.18 -16.35 -8.04
N LYS A 209 6.13 -17.13 -7.81
CA LYS A 209 4.99 -17.20 -8.74
C LYS A 209 4.27 -15.86 -8.76
N MET A 210 4.31 -15.20 -9.91
CA MET A 210 3.61 -13.94 -10.15
C MET A 210 2.14 -14.19 -10.48
N VAL A 211 1.26 -13.89 -9.53
CA VAL A 211 -0.18 -13.76 -9.79
C VAL A 211 -0.49 -12.28 -9.90
N TRP A 212 -0.62 -11.80 -11.13
CA TRP A 212 -0.92 -10.41 -11.42
C TRP A 212 -2.39 -10.09 -11.15
N LEU A 213 -2.62 -9.02 -10.38
CA LEU A 213 -3.92 -8.41 -10.19
C LEU A 213 -3.84 -6.92 -10.53
N ALA A 214 -5.00 -6.34 -10.83
CA ALA A 214 -5.14 -4.96 -11.25
C ALA A 214 -5.75 -4.18 -10.09
N ALA A 215 -4.96 -3.30 -9.47
CA ALA A 215 -5.47 -2.42 -8.43
C ALA A 215 -6.36 -1.34 -9.03
N ALA A 216 -7.61 -1.30 -8.58
CA ALA A 216 -8.63 -0.36 -9.01
C ALA A 216 -8.46 0.98 -8.27
N ASP A 217 -7.87 1.95 -8.95
CA ASP A 217 -7.48 3.23 -8.37
C ASP A 217 -8.50 4.33 -8.66
N VAL A 218 -9.04 4.97 -7.63
CA VAL A 218 -10.04 6.06 -7.76
C VAL A 218 -9.53 7.27 -8.54
N ARG A 219 -8.20 7.46 -8.62
CA ARG A 219 -7.57 8.61 -9.28
C ARG A 219 -7.54 8.46 -10.80
N TYR A 220 -7.52 7.22 -11.29
CA TYR A 220 -7.41 6.92 -12.69
C TYR A 220 -8.63 6.16 -13.15
N MET A 221 -9.57 6.88 -13.77
CA MET A 221 -10.85 6.32 -14.17
C MET A 221 -10.70 4.99 -14.90
N GLU A 222 -9.79 4.88 -15.88
CA GLU A 222 -9.62 3.67 -16.71
C GLU A 222 -8.27 2.95 -16.55
N TYR A 223 -7.38 3.44 -15.68
CA TYR A 223 -6.05 2.83 -15.50
C TYR A 223 -5.99 2.03 -14.21
N PHE A 224 -5.35 0.88 -14.29
CA PHE A 224 -5.12 0.00 -13.15
C PHE A 224 -3.63 -0.15 -12.92
N SER A 225 -3.19 0.03 -11.69
CA SER A 225 -1.81 -0.32 -11.32
C SER A 225 -1.69 -1.83 -11.21
N LEU A 226 -0.63 -2.38 -11.79
CA LEU A 226 -0.31 -3.80 -11.64
C LEU A 226 0.22 -4.07 -10.24
N CYS A 227 -0.32 -5.10 -9.60
CA CYS A 227 0.15 -5.60 -8.32
C CYS A 227 0.36 -7.12 -8.36
N ALA A 228 1.25 -7.59 -7.49
CA ALA A 228 1.56 -9.01 -7.35
C ALA A 228 1.55 -9.39 -5.87
N PRO A 229 0.36 -9.58 -5.26
CA PRO A 229 0.25 -9.71 -3.80
C PRO A 229 1.11 -10.81 -3.19
N LEU A 230 1.31 -11.93 -3.90
CA LEU A 230 2.19 -13.01 -3.43
C LEU A 230 3.66 -12.58 -3.31
N SER A 231 4.13 -11.73 -4.21
CA SER A 231 5.50 -11.21 -4.20
C SER A 231 5.63 -10.01 -3.26
N GLU A 232 4.56 -9.22 -3.12
CA GLU A 232 4.45 -8.16 -2.11
C GLU A 232 4.59 -8.75 -0.68
N ARG A 233 4.17 -10.00 -0.43
CA ARG A 233 4.30 -10.66 0.87
C ARG A 233 5.74 -10.92 1.33
N GLU A 234 6.72 -11.03 0.43
CA GLU A 234 8.13 -11.12 0.88
C GLU A 234 8.62 -9.85 1.58
N LEU A 235 7.99 -8.71 1.30
CA LEU A 235 8.24 -7.52 2.09
C LEU A 235 7.69 -7.68 3.51
N ALA A 236 6.52 -8.30 3.67
CA ALA A 236 5.94 -8.60 4.99
C ALA A 236 6.73 -9.67 5.76
N SER A 237 7.38 -10.63 5.06
CA SER A 237 8.23 -11.66 5.67
C SER A 237 9.54 -11.09 6.25
N SER A 238 9.88 -9.83 5.93
CA SER A 238 11.08 -9.15 6.39
C SER A 238 10.76 -7.93 7.29
N PRO A 239 10.56 -8.14 8.61
CA PRO A 239 10.13 -7.09 9.53
C PRO A 239 10.99 -5.82 9.48
N ASN A 240 12.32 -5.96 9.39
CA ASN A 240 13.22 -4.80 9.34
C ASN A 240 13.02 -3.98 8.06
N ASN A 241 12.79 -4.61 6.90
CA ASN A 241 12.51 -3.91 5.65
C ASN A 241 11.14 -3.23 5.67
N LEU A 242 10.12 -3.90 6.21
CA LEU A 242 8.78 -3.34 6.33
C LEU A 242 8.76 -2.11 7.28
N ILE A 243 9.45 -2.20 8.42
CA ILE A 243 9.57 -1.07 9.35
C ILE A 243 10.36 0.07 8.71
N ALA A 244 11.47 -0.23 8.03
CA ALA A 244 12.23 0.79 7.31
C ALA A 244 11.38 1.50 6.26
N LEU A 245 10.57 0.76 5.49
CA LEU A 245 9.61 1.34 4.54
C LEU A 245 8.62 2.28 5.23
N ARG A 246 8.03 1.87 6.37
CA ARG A 246 7.07 2.68 7.13
C ARG A 246 7.71 3.94 7.71
N LEU A 247 8.93 3.84 8.26
CA LEU A 247 9.70 5.00 8.74
C LEU A 247 10.10 5.94 7.60
N LEU A 248 10.47 5.42 6.42
CA LEU A 248 10.72 6.25 5.24
C LEU A 248 9.46 6.98 4.79
N GLN A 249 8.30 6.31 4.78
CA GLN A 249 7.03 6.94 4.47
C GLN A 249 6.73 8.09 5.44
N SER A 250 6.89 7.85 6.75
CA SER A 250 6.77 8.89 7.79
C SER A 250 7.66 10.09 7.48
N LEU A 251 8.95 9.81 7.25
CA LEU A 251 9.96 10.82 6.98
C LEU A 251 9.64 11.65 5.73
N MET A 252 9.19 11.01 4.65
CA MET A 252 8.80 11.74 3.43
C MET A 252 7.61 12.67 3.70
N VAL A 253 6.63 12.24 4.48
CA VAL A 253 5.46 13.07 4.82
C VAL A 253 5.86 14.21 5.76
N GLY A 254 6.58 13.93 6.85
CA GLY A 254 7.04 14.94 7.81
C GLY A 254 7.91 16.02 7.17
N CYS A 255 8.79 15.63 6.24
CA CYS A 255 9.62 16.57 5.47
C CYS A 255 8.92 17.17 4.24
N LYS A 256 7.63 16.93 4.03
CA LYS A 256 6.85 17.43 2.87
C LYS A 256 7.49 17.05 1.51
N ILE A 257 8.17 15.91 1.45
CA ILE A 257 8.80 15.37 0.25
C ILE A 257 7.74 14.65 -0.58
N TYR A 258 7.01 15.41 -1.39
CA TYR A 258 5.93 14.87 -2.19
C TYR A 258 6.37 14.29 -3.54
N ALA A 259 7.60 14.51 -4.03
CA ALA A 259 8.01 13.91 -5.31
C ALA A 259 8.29 12.40 -5.19
N ILE A 260 8.77 11.95 -4.03
CA ILE A 260 8.94 10.52 -3.74
C ILE A 260 7.61 9.97 -3.24
N LYS A 261 7.08 8.98 -3.95
CA LYS A 261 5.78 8.34 -3.65
C LYS A 261 5.96 6.92 -3.12
N LYS A 262 4.89 6.32 -2.60
CA LYS A 262 4.87 4.93 -2.08
C LYS A 262 5.53 3.94 -3.05
N ASN A 263 5.17 3.93 -4.34
CA ASN A 263 5.74 3.00 -5.32
C ASN A 263 7.25 3.19 -5.53
N HIS A 264 7.80 4.40 -5.31
CA HIS A 264 9.24 4.63 -5.33
C HIS A 264 9.91 3.92 -4.16
N LEU A 265 9.33 4.09 -2.96
CA LEU A 265 9.83 3.48 -1.73
C LEU A 265 9.69 1.96 -1.78
N GLU A 266 8.55 1.44 -2.22
CA GLU A 266 8.33 0.00 -2.44
C GLU A 266 9.32 -0.54 -3.46
N SER A 267 9.52 0.14 -4.60
CA SER A 267 10.45 -0.33 -5.62
C SER A 267 11.88 -0.48 -5.09
N ILE A 268 12.33 0.51 -4.31
CA ILE A 268 13.65 0.44 -3.67
C ILE A 268 13.70 -0.65 -2.60
N THR A 269 12.64 -0.81 -1.81
CA THR A 269 12.64 -1.81 -0.74
C THR A 269 12.65 -3.22 -1.34
N TYR A 270 11.87 -3.49 -2.37
CA TYR A 270 11.93 -4.74 -3.13
C TYR A 270 13.30 -4.95 -3.77
N GLU A 271 13.83 -3.93 -4.45
CA GLU A 271 15.18 -3.99 -5.01
C GLU A 271 16.20 -4.39 -3.94
N LEU A 272 16.21 -3.74 -2.77
CA LEU A 272 17.17 -4.05 -1.71
C LEU A 272 16.98 -5.46 -1.15
N ILE A 273 15.74 -5.94 -1.00
CA ILE A 273 15.45 -7.32 -0.57
C ILE A 273 16.09 -8.33 -1.52
N TYR A 274 15.89 -8.15 -2.84
CA TYR A 274 16.31 -9.15 -3.83
C TYR A 274 17.75 -8.96 -4.34
N THR A 275 18.30 -7.74 -4.33
CA THR A 275 19.71 -7.49 -4.68
C THR A 275 20.63 -8.07 -3.62
N LYS A 276 20.17 -8.04 -2.36
CA LYS A 276 20.92 -8.52 -1.20
C LYS A 276 20.60 -9.98 -0.85
N ALA A 277 19.94 -10.73 -1.72
CA ALA A 277 19.76 -12.17 -1.55
C ALA A 277 20.84 -12.97 -2.30
N PRO A 278 22.08 -13.15 -1.79
CA PRO A 278 22.98 -14.16 -2.32
C PRO A 278 23.03 -15.42 -1.44
N LYS A 279 23.26 -16.53 -2.13
CA LYS A 279 23.50 -17.92 -1.75
C LYS A 279 24.63 -18.16 -0.72
N ILE A 280 24.69 -17.46 0.42
CA ILE A 280 25.76 -17.66 1.42
C ILE A 280 25.21 -17.70 2.85
N THR A 281 25.61 -18.74 3.56
CA THR A 281 25.14 -19.28 4.85
C THR A 281 25.39 -18.44 6.10
N HIS A 282 25.93 -17.22 5.99
CA HIS A 282 26.20 -16.36 7.15
C HIS A 282 25.87 -14.90 6.85
N LYS A 283 24.59 -14.51 6.97
CA LYS A 283 24.18 -13.10 7.01
C LYS A 283 24.23 -12.59 8.45
N SER A 284 25.01 -11.54 8.70
CA SER A 284 24.67 -10.63 9.80
C SER A 284 23.27 -10.06 9.53
N LYS A 285 22.39 -10.07 10.54
CA LYS A 285 21.05 -9.47 10.41
C LYS A 285 21.23 -7.96 10.20
N GLU A 286 20.94 -7.46 9.00
CA GLU A 286 20.97 -6.01 8.72
C GLU A 286 20.03 -5.27 9.65
N SER A 287 20.47 -4.13 10.20
CA SER A 287 19.63 -3.31 11.07
C SER A 287 18.64 -2.48 10.24
N VAL A 288 17.57 -2.02 10.88
CA VAL A 288 16.62 -1.07 10.26
C VAL A 288 17.35 0.18 9.75
N LEU A 289 18.33 0.68 10.51
CA LEU A 289 19.14 1.85 10.15
C LEU A 289 19.97 1.61 8.87
N ASP A 290 20.55 0.42 8.71
CA ASP A 290 21.29 0.06 7.49
C ASP A 290 20.38 0.11 6.25
N ILE A 291 19.16 -0.39 6.38
CA ILE A 291 18.17 -0.41 5.29
C ILE A 291 17.71 1.02 4.96
N LEU A 292 17.48 1.86 5.96
CA LEU A 292 17.10 3.27 5.79
C LEU A 292 18.19 4.05 5.02
N ILE A 293 19.44 3.93 5.46
CA ILE A 293 20.58 4.59 4.81
C ILE A 293 20.75 4.09 3.37
N ALA A 294 20.68 2.77 3.15
CA ALA A 294 20.76 2.18 1.82
C ALA A 294 19.64 2.69 0.90
N SER A 295 18.42 2.79 1.42
CA SER A 295 17.26 3.29 0.67
C SER A 295 17.44 4.76 0.29
N LEU A 296 17.79 5.64 1.22
CA LEU A 296 18.04 7.06 0.94
C LEU A 296 19.16 7.26 -0.09
N ARG A 297 20.26 6.52 0.04
CA ARG A 297 21.36 6.51 -0.95
C ARG A 297 20.86 6.08 -2.33
N ARG A 298 20.00 5.06 -2.39
CA ARG A 298 19.46 4.55 -3.65
C ARG A 298 18.49 5.54 -4.31
N ILE A 299 17.62 6.19 -3.54
CA ILE A 299 16.75 7.28 -4.04
C ILE A 299 17.61 8.39 -4.65
N LEU A 300 18.61 8.87 -3.91
CA LEU A 300 19.49 9.95 -4.37
C LEU A 300 20.25 9.55 -5.64
N TYR A 301 20.79 8.33 -5.69
CA TYR A 301 21.43 7.81 -6.89
C TYR A 301 20.50 7.86 -8.12
N TYR A 302 19.24 7.45 -7.98
CA TYR A 302 18.28 7.49 -9.08
C TYR A 302 17.89 8.90 -9.51
N LEU A 303 17.77 9.83 -8.55
CA LEU A 303 17.57 11.25 -8.85
C LEU A 303 18.78 11.84 -9.58
N ASP A 304 20.01 11.56 -9.12
CA ASP A 304 21.25 12.01 -9.76
C ASP A 304 21.39 11.46 -11.19
N LYS A 305 20.92 10.24 -11.44
CA LYS A 305 20.87 9.63 -12.77
C LYS A 305 19.68 10.08 -13.62
N ASN A 306 18.78 10.89 -13.07
CA ASN A 306 17.51 11.26 -13.69
C ASN A 306 16.71 10.05 -14.19
N ARG A 307 16.85 8.91 -13.49
CA ARG A 307 16.19 7.65 -13.82
C ARG A 307 15.91 6.87 -12.56
N PHE A 308 14.62 6.71 -12.25
CA PHE A 308 14.12 5.91 -11.15
C PHE A 308 13.32 4.72 -11.72
N PRO A 309 13.93 3.53 -11.86
CA PRO A 309 13.25 2.38 -12.42
C PRO A 309 12.09 1.93 -11.52
N TYR A 310 10.95 1.58 -12.13
CA TYR A 310 9.89 0.87 -11.42
C TYR A 310 10.29 -0.57 -11.18
N TYR A 311 10.08 -1.11 -9.99
CA TYR A 311 10.56 -2.44 -9.64
C TYR A 311 9.98 -3.54 -10.55
N TRP A 312 8.68 -3.49 -10.82
CA TRP A 312 7.99 -4.48 -11.65
C TRP A 312 8.27 -4.31 -13.16
N ASP A 313 8.72 -3.13 -13.59
CA ASP A 313 9.20 -2.87 -14.95
C ASP A 313 10.28 -1.77 -15.00
N THR A 314 11.53 -2.20 -15.14
CA THR A 314 12.68 -1.28 -15.22
C THR A 314 12.74 -0.39 -16.46
N LYS A 315 11.91 -0.66 -17.49
CA LYS A 315 11.74 0.23 -18.64
C LYS A 315 11.02 1.52 -18.24
N GLU A 316 10.18 1.45 -17.20
CA GLU A 316 9.50 2.62 -16.68
C GLU A 316 10.39 3.45 -15.77
N ASN A 317 10.37 4.77 -15.98
CA ASN A 317 11.02 5.74 -15.13
C ASN A 317 9.97 6.50 -14.32
N LEU A 318 9.86 6.19 -13.03
CA LEU A 318 8.90 6.82 -12.11
C LEU A 318 9.10 8.33 -11.98
N LEU A 319 10.30 8.88 -12.26
CA LEU A 319 10.51 10.33 -12.25
C LEU A 319 9.68 11.04 -13.33
N PHE A 320 9.31 10.37 -14.43
CA PHE A 320 8.45 10.98 -15.46
C PHE A 320 7.02 11.23 -14.98
N LEU A 321 6.60 10.59 -13.89
CA LEU A 321 5.34 10.90 -13.22
C LEU A 321 5.43 12.23 -12.43
N THR A 322 6.64 12.68 -12.09
CA THR A 322 6.88 13.96 -11.41
C THR A 322 7.25 15.05 -12.42
N ARG A 323 6.28 15.85 -12.84
CA ARG A 323 6.48 16.86 -13.90
C ARG A 323 7.14 18.16 -13.43
N ASN A 324 7.15 18.43 -12.13
CA ASN A 324 7.62 19.71 -11.59
C ASN A 324 9.11 19.63 -11.18
N ARG A 325 9.96 20.38 -11.89
CA ARG A 325 11.40 20.42 -11.66
C ARG A 325 11.78 21.03 -10.31
N ASP A 326 11.12 22.09 -9.89
CA ASP A 326 11.41 22.74 -8.61
C ASP A 326 11.15 21.80 -7.43
N ARG A 327 10.12 20.96 -7.54
CA ARG A 327 9.82 19.92 -6.54
C ARG A 327 10.86 18.81 -6.52
N LEU A 328 11.40 18.42 -7.67
CA LEU A 328 12.50 17.47 -7.75
C LEU A 328 13.77 18.04 -7.12
N SER A 329 14.11 19.31 -7.40
CA SER A 329 15.26 20.00 -6.79
C SER A 329 15.09 20.17 -5.28
N TYR A 330 13.90 20.52 -4.80
CA TYR A 330 13.58 20.56 -3.37
C TYR A 330 13.76 19.17 -2.73
N THR A 331 13.13 18.15 -3.31
CA THR A 331 13.22 16.76 -2.87
C THR A 331 14.66 16.28 -2.77
N HIS A 332 15.46 16.55 -3.80
CA HIS A 332 16.86 16.16 -3.85
C HIS A 332 17.69 16.76 -2.71
N ARG A 333 17.55 18.08 -2.47
CA ARG A 333 18.19 18.77 -1.36
C ARG A 333 17.76 18.21 0.00
N CYS A 334 16.45 18.04 0.22
CA CYS A 334 15.93 17.49 1.47
C CYS A 334 16.45 16.07 1.73
N LEU A 335 16.47 15.20 0.71
CA LEU A 335 17.01 13.84 0.84
C LEU A 335 18.50 13.82 1.16
N ARG A 336 19.30 14.74 0.60
CA ARG A 336 20.72 14.87 0.96
C ARG A 336 20.89 15.28 2.41
N THR A 337 20.12 16.26 2.88
CA THR A 337 20.11 16.67 4.29
C THR A 337 19.73 15.50 5.19
N LEU A 338 18.67 14.77 4.85
CA LEU A 338 18.23 13.59 5.61
C LEU A 338 19.30 12.50 5.67
N LEU A 339 19.96 12.21 4.54
CA LEU A 339 21.04 11.22 4.50
C LEU A 339 22.25 11.64 5.36
N THR A 340 22.61 12.92 5.34
CA THR A 340 23.67 13.47 6.19
C THR A 340 23.29 13.37 7.67
N ASN A 341 22.07 13.78 8.02
CA ASN A 341 21.58 13.77 9.40
C ASN A 341 21.55 12.36 9.97
N VAL A 342 20.98 11.39 9.24
CA VAL A 342 20.92 9.99 9.70
C VAL A 342 22.31 9.36 9.82
N SER A 343 23.25 9.74 8.94
CA SER A 343 24.64 9.26 9.00
C SER A 343 25.40 9.87 10.18
N SER A 344 25.19 11.17 10.45
CA SER A 344 25.76 11.87 11.60
C SER A 344 25.21 11.32 12.92
N MET A 345 23.89 11.10 12.98
CA MET A 345 23.21 10.48 14.11
C MET A 345 23.81 9.10 14.44
N ARG A 346 24.12 8.28 13.42
CA ARG A 346 24.78 6.99 13.63
C ARG A 346 26.18 7.12 14.25
N GLY A 347 26.93 8.15 13.88
CA GLY A 347 28.28 8.41 14.40
C GLY A 347 28.32 9.08 15.78
N ASN A 348 27.20 9.63 16.24
CA ASN A 348 27.10 10.35 17.50
C ASN A 348 26.75 9.38 18.65
N THR A 349 27.59 9.35 19.68
CA THR A 349 27.44 8.47 20.84
C THR A 349 26.42 8.96 21.87
N VAL A 350 26.00 10.23 21.78
CA VAL A 350 25.16 10.93 22.77
C VAL A 350 23.71 11.14 22.27
N VAL A 351 23.35 10.58 21.11
CA VAL A 351 21.98 10.69 20.57
C VAL A 351 20.98 10.10 21.54
N THR A 352 19.95 10.87 21.86
CA THR A 352 18.82 10.50 22.72
C THR A 352 17.75 9.73 21.94
N TYR A 353 16.82 9.09 22.64
CA TYR A 353 15.72 8.38 22.01
C TYR A 353 14.73 9.36 21.35
N GLU A 354 14.45 10.47 22.03
CA GLU A 354 13.53 11.52 21.62
C GLU A 354 14.02 12.23 20.34
N GLU A 355 15.33 12.44 20.20
CA GLU A 355 15.92 12.95 18.95
C GLU A 355 15.69 11.99 17.77
N VAL A 356 15.73 10.67 18.00
CA VAL A 356 15.45 9.66 16.96
C VAL A 356 13.97 9.65 16.59
N GLU A 357 13.06 9.72 17.57
CA GLU A 357 11.62 9.80 17.31
C GLU A 357 11.25 11.08 16.54
N SER A 358 11.77 12.22 16.99
CA SER A 358 11.57 13.53 16.33
C SER A 358 12.10 13.53 14.91
N PHE A 359 13.23 12.87 14.63
CA PHE A 359 13.78 12.76 13.28
C PHE A 359 12.80 12.11 12.28
N PHE A 360 12.09 11.06 12.69
CA PHE A 360 11.07 10.41 11.84
C PHE A 360 9.69 11.08 11.95
N GLY A 361 9.56 12.07 12.83
CA GLY A 361 8.31 12.73 13.17
C GLY A 361 7.29 11.76 13.74
N VAL A 362 7.71 10.69 14.44
CA VAL A 362 6.81 9.63 14.89
C VAL A 362 6.52 9.74 16.37
N GLU A 363 5.24 9.70 16.72
CA GLU A 363 4.78 9.45 18.09
C GLU A 363 3.80 8.28 18.07
N THR A 364 4.17 7.17 18.73
CA THR A 364 3.36 5.95 18.69
C THR A 364 2.20 6.03 19.66
N ASN A 365 0.98 5.78 19.17
CA ASN A 365 -0.19 5.62 20.02
C ASN A 365 -0.37 4.13 20.37
N ALA A 366 -0.31 3.79 21.67
CA ALA A 366 -0.41 2.41 22.15
C ALA A 366 -1.75 1.72 21.83
N TYR A 367 -2.80 2.50 21.55
CA TYR A 367 -4.18 2.04 21.42
C TYR A 367 -4.73 2.18 19.99
N VAL A 368 -3.93 2.70 19.06
CA VAL A 368 -4.34 2.87 17.66
C VAL A 368 -3.44 2.03 16.78
N TYR A 369 -4.05 1.20 15.95
CA TYR A 369 -3.36 0.30 15.03
C TYR A 369 -3.78 0.61 13.60
N ASN A 370 -2.86 0.40 12.67
CA ASN A 370 -3.12 0.40 11.25
C ASN A 370 -3.10 -1.04 10.75
N VAL A 371 -3.99 -1.35 9.80
CA VAL A 371 -4.15 -2.67 9.21
C VAL A 371 -4.10 -2.53 7.68
N ASP A 372 -3.12 -3.14 7.03
CA ASP A 372 -2.96 -3.12 5.57
C ASP A 372 -2.54 -4.49 5.00
N ASP A 373 -2.28 -4.57 3.69
CA ASP A 373 -1.90 -5.84 3.04
C ASP A 373 -0.59 -6.47 3.59
N PHE A 374 0.18 -5.76 4.40
CA PHE A 374 1.42 -6.24 5.03
C PHE A 374 1.28 -6.64 6.49
N GLY A 375 0.13 -6.42 7.13
CA GLY A 375 -0.11 -6.78 8.53
C GLY A 375 -0.62 -5.65 9.42
N VAL A 376 -0.74 -5.96 10.71
CA VAL A 376 -1.06 -5.02 11.79
C VAL A 376 0.20 -4.29 12.25
N TYR A 377 0.10 -2.99 12.54
CA TYR A 377 1.17 -2.21 13.15
C TYR A 377 0.66 -1.03 13.97
N ARG A 378 1.45 -0.55 14.94
CA ARG A 378 1.04 0.62 15.73
C ARG A 378 0.96 1.87 14.86
N HIS A 379 -0.08 2.67 15.08
CA HIS A 379 -0.20 3.99 14.47
C HIS A 379 0.86 4.91 15.08
N PHE A 380 1.48 5.69 14.20
CA PHE A 380 2.30 6.81 14.58
C PHE A 380 1.74 8.06 13.92
N HIS A 381 1.54 9.11 14.69
CA HIS A 381 1.13 10.40 14.15
C HIS A 381 2.36 11.22 13.76
N ASN A 382 2.22 12.05 12.73
CA ASN A 382 3.27 13.00 12.37
C ASN A 382 3.23 14.19 13.32
N ILE A 383 4.31 14.44 14.06
CA ILE A 383 4.47 15.70 14.78
C ILE A 383 4.64 16.80 13.72
N ALA A 384 3.72 17.76 13.70
CA ALA A 384 3.58 18.78 12.65
C ALA A 384 4.63 19.89 12.73
#